data_AF-I2DMG9-F1
#
_entry.id   AF-I2DMG9-F1
#
_cell.length_a   1.000
_cell.length_b   1.000
_cell.length_c   1.000
_cell.angle_alpha   90.00
_cell.angle_beta   90.00
_cell.angle_gamma   90.00
#
_symmetry.space_group_name_H-M   'P 1'
#
loop_
_entity.id
_entity.type
_entity.pdbx_description
1 polymer ?
#
loop_
_entity_poly.entity_id
_entity_poly.type
_entity_poly.pdbx_seq_one_letter_code
_entity_poly.pdbx_strand_id
1 'polypeptide(L)'
;MTDPTMQRTRAVFPFAALVAQEPLQQALLLAAIDPALGGVLVSGPRGTAKSTAARALAELLPEGEFVTLPLSASDEQVTGTLDLAHALAENGVRFRPGLLARAHRGVLYVDEVNLLADGLVDTLLDVAASGVNVVERDGVSHAHDARFVLVGTMNPEEGELRPQLLDRFGLMVELENCFDAAQRAQIVKARLAFDGDPDAFRARHADAQRALAERIRAARQRLAALDFDDAVHARVSALCIDAAVDGLRADLVMLRAARALAALEQAAAVTVSHVERVADAVLRHRRHADAPRAPDASPSRDDGARDGRAPPDPHSRRDERGGAHAAGGAAPSPDGDWGYLPPEPAGLHDVKGVVPLPLKKR
;
A
#
# COMPACT_ATOMS: atom_id res chain seq x y z
N MET A 1 32.94 6.66 35.05
CA MET A 1 32.51 5.36 34.52
C MET A 1 31.00 5.45 34.29
N THR A 2 30.62 6.05 33.16
CA THR A 2 29.21 6.30 32.79
C THR A 2 28.74 5.15 31.92
N ASP A 3 27.76 4.42 32.43
CA ASP A 3 27.11 3.27 31.82
C ASP A 3 26.49 3.62 30.45
N PRO A 4 26.93 3.01 29.33
CA PRO A 4 26.42 3.32 28.00
C PRO A 4 25.08 2.63 27.65
N THR A 5 24.43 1.94 28.59
CA THR A 5 23.24 1.10 28.32
C THR A 5 21.91 1.57 28.89
N MET A 6 21.79 2.84 29.32
CA MET A 6 20.47 3.45 29.47
C MET A 6 20.02 4.08 28.16
N GLN A 7 19.65 3.24 27.19
CA GLN A 7 18.67 3.66 26.17
C GLN A 7 17.43 4.09 26.94
N ARG A 8 17.29 5.38 27.23
CA ARG A 8 16.01 5.94 27.68
C ARG A 8 15.00 5.46 26.66
N THR A 9 14.05 4.61 27.08
CA THR A 9 12.87 4.29 26.29
C THR A 9 12.24 5.62 25.97
N ARG A 10 12.50 6.11 24.75
CA ARG A 10 12.13 7.46 24.35
C ARG A 10 10.62 7.47 24.38
N ALA A 11 10.04 8.29 25.25
CA ALA A 11 8.59 8.39 25.39
C ALA A 11 7.96 8.51 23.99
N VAL A 12 6.92 7.73 23.74
CA VAL A 12 6.19 7.74 22.47
C VAL A 12 5.06 8.75 22.56
N PHE A 13 4.80 9.43 21.44
CA PHE A 13 3.71 10.38 21.34
C PHE A 13 2.37 9.64 21.36
N PRO A 14 1.41 9.97 22.25
CA PRO A 14 0.12 9.28 22.34
C PRO A 14 -0.68 9.35 21.03
N PHE A 15 -1.23 8.22 20.61
CA PHE A 15 -2.13 8.13 19.44
C PHE A 15 -3.36 9.05 19.56
N ALA A 16 -3.98 9.13 20.75
CA ALA A 16 -5.13 10.00 21.01
C ALA A 16 -4.79 11.50 20.96
N ALA A 17 -3.51 11.86 20.88
CA ALA A 17 -3.06 13.24 20.72
C ALA A 17 -2.73 13.61 19.27
N LEU A 18 -2.87 12.67 18.31
CA LEU A 18 -2.68 12.95 16.89
C LEU A 18 -3.78 13.88 16.38
N VAL A 19 -3.38 14.94 15.68
CA VAL A 19 -4.28 16.01 15.20
C VAL A 19 -4.38 15.95 13.67
N ALA A 20 -5.60 16.10 13.13
CA ALA A 20 -5.87 16.30 11.69
C ALA A 20 -5.31 15.20 10.77
N GLN A 21 -5.52 13.93 11.16
CA GLN A 21 -5.10 12.75 10.40
C GLN A 21 -6.17 11.66 10.45
N GLU A 22 -7.45 12.03 10.37
CA GLU A 22 -8.58 11.14 10.55
C GLU A 22 -8.56 9.92 9.61
N PRO A 23 -8.26 10.07 8.30
CA PRO A 23 -8.17 8.91 7.39
C PRO A 23 -7.06 7.94 7.79
N LEU A 24 -5.89 8.45 8.19
CA LEU A 24 -4.77 7.63 8.64
C LEU A 24 -5.09 6.95 9.97
N GLN A 25 -5.65 7.69 10.94
CA GLN A 25 -6.04 7.12 12.23
C GLN A 25 -7.07 6.01 12.03
N GLN A 26 -8.08 6.23 11.19
CA GLN A 26 -9.07 5.22 10.86
C GLN A 26 -8.38 3.98 10.26
N ALA A 27 -7.57 4.13 9.19
CA ALA A 27 -6.91 3.00 8.55
C ALA A 27 -6.02 2.20 9.50
N LEU A 28 -5.23 2.88 10.35
CA LEU A 28 -4.39 2.24 11.36
C LEU A 28 -5.20 1.50 12.42
N LEU A 29 -6.33 2.07 12.87
CA LEU A 29 -7.22 1.41 13.83
C LEU A 29 -7.91 0.18 13.22
N LEU A 30 -8.35 0.27 11.96
CA LEU A 30 -8.93 -0.87 11.25
C LEU A 30 -7.92 -2.01 11.10
N ALA A 31 -6.68 -1.71 10.70
CA ALA A 31 -5.61 -2.69 10.59
C ALA A 31 -5.19 -3.27 11.95
N ALA A 32 -5.27 -2.47 13.03
CA ALA A 32 -5.12 -2.99 14.38
C ALA A 32 -6.26 -3.93 14.78
N ILE A 33 -7.50 -3.71 14.32
CA ILE A 33 -8.63 -4.58 14.65
C ILE A 33 -8.61 -5.88 13.84
N ASP A 34 -8.37 -5.80 12.54
CA ASP A 34 -8.25 -6.96 11.64
C ASP A 34 -6.91 -6.91 10.89
N PRO A 35 -5.83 -7.52 11.45
CA PRO A 35 -4.52 -7.54 10.80
C PRO A 35 -4.52 -8.24 9.44
N ALA A 36 -5.49 -9.12 9.19
CA ALA A 36 -5.62 -9.84 7.92
C ALA A 36 -6.20 -8.96 6.79
N LEU A 37 -6.34 -7.64 7.01
CA LEU A 37 -6.64 -6.67 5.95
C LEU A 37 -5.52 -6.56 4.91
N GLY A 38 -4.29 -6.97 5.21
CA GLY A 38 -3.16 -6.88 4.27
C GLY A 38 -2.36 -5.59 4.37
N GLY A 39 -2.33 -4.97 5.56
CA GLY A 39 -1.51 -3.80 5.85
C GLY A 39 -2.07 -2.45 5.37
N VAL A 40 -1.40 -1.38 5.79
CA VAL A 40 -1.73 0.01 5.45
C VAL A 40 -0.55 0.64 4.72
N LEU A 41 -0.84 1.22 3.57
CA LEU A 41 0.10 1.95 2.74
C LEU A 41 -0.14 3.45 2.86
N VAL A 42 0.87 4.20 3.30
CA VAL A 42 0.76 5.64 3.59
C VAL A 42 1.60 6.43 2.59
N SER A 43 0.94 7.00 1.60
CA SER A 43 1.56 7.92 0.64
C SER A 43 1.56 9.35 1.19
N GLY A 44 2.51 10.17 0.76
CA GLY A 44 2.58 11.58 1.12
C GLY A 44 4.00 12.09 1.39
N PRO A 45 4.19 13.41 1.52
CA PRO A 45 5.51 14.01 1.66
C PRO A 45 6.16 13.72 3.02
N ARG A 46 7.47 13.94 3.09
CA ARG A 46 8.26 13.86 4.33
C ARG A 46 7.72 14.87 5.35
N GLY A 47 7.73 14.49 6.64
CA GLY A 47 7.30 15.37 7.72
C GLY A 47 5.80 15.32 8.07
N THR A 48 5.02 14.43 7.45
CA THR A 48 3.58 14.21 7.74
C THR A 48 3.31 13.30 8.95
N ALA A 49 4.30 13.09 9.82
CA ALA A 49 4.20 12.30 11.05
C ALA A 49 3.81 10.81 10.88
N LYS A 50 3.96 10.22 9.68
CA LYS A 50 3.66 8.79 9.38
C LYS A 50 4.26 7.81 10.39
N SER A 51 5.58 7.90 10.63
CA SER A 51 6.28 7.04 11.59
C SER A 51 5.87 7.31 13.05
N THR A 52 5.40 8.52 13.35
CA THR A 52 4.89 8.86 14.69
C THR A 52 3.55 8.18 14.93
N ALA A 53 2.64 8.21 13.94
CA ALA A 53 1.36 7.54 14.03
C ALA A 53 1.51 6.01 14.14
N ALA A 54 2.42 5.41 13.36
CA ALA A 54 2.70 3.97 13.43
C ALA A 54 3.28 3.54 14.79
N ARG A 55 4.22 4.32 15.36
CA ARG A 55 4.74 4.07 16.72
C ARG A 55 3.68 4.24 17.79
N ALA A 56 2.84 5.26 17.66
CA ALA A 56 1.76 5.53 18.58
C ALA A 56 0.70 4.41 18.57
N LEU A 57 0.46 3.80 17.40
CA LEU A 57 -0.40 2.62 17.26
C LEU A 57 0.17 1.42 18.02
N ALA A 58 1.49 1.20 17.96
CA ALA A 58 2.12 0.07 18.65
C ALA A 58 1.84 0.08 20.15
N GLU A 59 1.86 1.26 20.81
CA GLU A 59 1.50 1.40 22.23
C GLU A 59 0.05 1.01 22.55
N LEU A 60 -0.85 0.96 21.56
CA LEU A 60 -2.23 0.52 21.73
C LEU A 60 -2.39 -1.00 21.61
N LEU A 61 -1.36 -1.71 21.11
CA LEU A 61 -1.38 -3.14 20.89
C LEU A 61 -0.86 -3.91 22.13
N PRO A 62 -1.30 -5.17 22.35
CA PRO A 62 -0.99 -5.92 23.57
C PRO A 62 0.49 -6.07 23.89
N GLU A 63 1.33 -6.27 22.88
CA GLU A 63 2.77 -6.45 23.07
C GLU A 63 3.56 -5.13 22.99
N GLY A 64 2.95 -4.03 22.53
CA GLY A 64 3.64 -2.74 22.42
C GLY A 64 4.79 -2.68 21.41
N GLU A 65 5.10 -3.78 20.73
CA GLU A 65 6.31 -3.91 19.91
C GLU A 65 6.20 -3.11 18.60
N PHE A 66 7.20 -2.28 18.37
CA PHE A 66 7.37 -1.51 17.13
C PHE A 66 8.69 -1.92 16.47
N VAL A 67 8.59 -2.65 15.36
CA VAL A 67 9.75 -3.12 14.60
C VAL A 67 9.88 -2.30 13.33
N THR A 68 11.04 -1.68 13.12
CA THR A 68 11.37 -1.00 11.86
C THR A 68 12.19 -1.94 10.99
N LEU A 69 11.78 -2.08 9.73
CA LEU A 69 12.56 -2.80 8.73
C LEU A 69 13.51 -1.83 8.01
N PRO A 70 14.84 -2.05 8.09
CA PRO A 70 15.80 -1.24 7.36
C PRO A 70 15.78 -1.59 5.88
N LEU A 71 16.01 -0.60 5.01
CA LEU A 71 16.02 -0.79 3.55
C LEU A 71 17.05 -1.82 3.07
N SER A 72 18.15 -1.97 3.82
CA SER A 72 19.22 -2.92 3.52
C SER A 72 19.04 -4.28 4.21
N ALA A 73 17.85 -4.59 4.72
CA ALA A 73 17.59 -5.88 5.37
C ALA A 73 17.76 -7.02 4.37
N SER A 74 18.49 -8.07 4.76
CA SER A 74 18.49 -9.31 3.99
C SER A 74 17.23 -10.13 4.30
N ASP A 75 16.89 -11.05 3.39
CA ASP A 75 15.77 -11.98 3.58
C ASP A 75 15.89 -12.74 4.91
N GLU A 76 17.08 -13.28 5.22
CA GLU A 76 17.35 -13.97 6.49
C GLU A 76 17.15 -13.10 7.74
N GLN A 77 17.42 -11.79 7.65
CA GLN A 77 17.16 -10.89 8.78
C GLN A 77 15.65 -10.68 8.97
N VAL A 78 14.88 -10.67 7.88
CA VAL A 78 13.43 -10.47 7.91
C VAL A 78 12.73 -11.75 8.37
N THR A 79 12.91 -12.85 7.66
CA THR A 79 12.22 -14.13 7.88
C THR A 79 12.85 -14.94 9.02
N GLY A 80 14.14 -14.78 9.25
CA GLY A 80 14.92 -15.60 10.17
C GLY A 80 15.72 -16.66 9.42
N THR A 81 16.55 -17.41 10.15
CA THR A 81 17.42 -18.43 9.55
C THR A 81 17.49 -19.67 10.44
N LEU A 82 17.85 -20.80 9.84
CA LEU A 82 18.05 -22.06 10.54
C LEU A 82 19.55 -22.27 10.76
N ASP A 83 19.96 -22.40 12.02
CA ASP A 83 21.34 -22.68 12.40
C ASP A 83 21.64 -24.17 12.26
N LEU A 84 22.12 -24.55 11.08
CA LEU A 84 22.46 -25.92 10.73
C LEU A 84 23.81 -26.37 11.33
N ALA A 85 24.71 -25.43 11.66
CA ALA A 85 25.98 -25.76 12.30
C ALA A 85 25.75 -26.42 13.67
N HIS A 86 24.68 -25.98 14.36
CA HIS A 86 24.23 -26.60 15.60
C HIS A 86 23.50 -27.94 15.36
N ALA A 87 22.79 -28.08 14.23
CA ALA A 87 22.12 -29.32 13.85
C ALA A 87 23.07 -30.50 13.65
N LEU A 88 24.27 -30.24 13.11
CA LEU A 88 25.30 -31.27 12.91
C LEU A 88 26.03 -31.66 14.21
N ALA A 89 26.06 -30.78 15.22
CA ALA A 89 26.77 -31.01 16.48
C ALA A 89 25.87 -31.58 17.60
N GLU A 90 24.62 -31.15 17.68
CA GLU A 90 23.69 -31.48 18.78
C GLU A 90 22.41 -32.19 18.32
N ASN A 91 22.33 -32.65 17.06
CA ASN A 91 21.13 -33.28 16.47
C ASN A 91 19.86 -32.41 16.60
N GLY A 92 19.99 -31.08 16.52
CA GLY A 92 18.86 -30.16 16.65
C GLY A 92 18.96 -28.95 15.73
N VAL A 93 17.93 -28.74 14.90
CA VAL A 93 17.81 -27.51 14.09
C VAL A 93 17.39 -26.38 15.01
N ARG A 94 18.23 -25.35 15.15
CA ARG A 94 17.93 -24.17 15.96
C ARG A 94 17.49 -23.02 15.08
N PHE A 95 16.24 -22.59 15.23
CA PHE A 95 15.74 -21.39 14.56
C PHE A 95 16.30 -20.13 15.22
N ARG A 96 16.81 -19.21 14.38
CA ARG A 96 17.18 -17.85 14.78
C ARG A 96 16.08 -16.90 14.30
N PRO A 97 15.33 -16.26 15.21
CA PRO A 97 14.19 -15.44 14.84
C PRO A 97 14.61 -14.19 14.07
N GLY A 98 13.89 -13.90 12.99
CA GLY A 98 14.01 -12.66 12.22
C GLY A 98 13.18 -11.51 12.77
N LEU A 99 13.09 -10.43 11.99
CA LEU A 99 12.25 -9.26 12.29
C LEU A 99 10.76 -9.62 12.36
N LEU A 100 10.29 -10.55 11.53
CA LEU A 100 8.88 -10.99 11.52
C LEU A 100 8.46 -11.65 12.84
N ALA A 101 9.35 -12.44 13.44
CA ALA A 101 9.11 -13.03 14.76
C ALA A 101 9.02 -11.96 15.86
N ARG A 102 9.88 -10.93 15.78
CA ARG A 102 9.87 -9.80 16.72
C ARG A 102 8.64 -8.91 16.56
N ALA A 103 8.10 -8.81 15.35
CA ALA A 103 6.91 -8.01 15.07
C ALA A 103 5.60 -8.69 15.49
N HIS A 104 5.64 -9.99 15.85
CA HIS A 104 4.45 -10.76 16.21
C HIS A 104 3.63 -10.03 17.30
N ARG A 105 2.34 -9.80 17.01
CA ARG A 105 1.35 -9.05 17.81
C ARG A 105 1.66 -7.56 18.04
N GLY A 106 2.63 -7.02 17.31
CA GLY A 106 2.99 -5.61 17.26
C GLY A 106 2.78 -4.98 15.88
N VAL A 107 3.62 -3.99 15.56
CA VAL A 107 3.63 -3.25 14.29
C VAL A 107 4.96 -3.47 13.58
N LEU A 108 4.89 -3.83 12.28
CA LEU A 108 6.03 -3.82 11.38
C LEU A 108 5.95 -2.57 10.51
N TYR A 109 6.88 -1.64 10.71
CA TYR A 109 6.98 -0.41 9.95
C TYR A 109 8.07 -0.52 8.89
N VAL A 110 7.71 -0.15 7.67
CA VAL A 110 8.63 -0.05 6.54
C VAL A 110 8.59 1.38 6.03
N ASP A 111 9.74 2.06 6.09
CA ASP A 111 9.88 3.37 5.45
C ASP A 111 10.19 3.16 3.97
N GLU A 112 9.52 3.90 3.10
CA GLU A 112 9.79 3.90 1.65
C GLU A 112 9.77 2.47 1.07
N VAL A 113 8.62 1.80 1.15
CA VAL A 113 8.40 0.43 0.64
C VAL A 113 8.75 0.30 -0.85
N ASN A 114 8.73 1.39 -1.62
CA ASN A 114 9.14 1.46 -3.01
C ASN A 114 10.64 1.25 -3.23
N LEU A 115 11.47 1.37 -2.19
CA LEU A 115 12.93 1.18 -2.26
C LEU A 115 13.37 -0.23 -1.84
N LEU A 116 12.45 -1.06 -1.35
CA LEU A 116 12.74 -2.45 -1.01
C LEU A 116 12.84 -3.34 -2.24
N ALA A 117 13.58 -4.44 -2.11
CA ALA A 117 13.59 -5.49 -3.12
C ALA A 117 12.20 -6.13 -3.23
N ASP A 118 11.71 -6.33 -4.46
CA ASP A 118 10.38 -6.87 -4.76
C ASP A 118 10.08 -8.17 -3.98
N GLY A 119 11.05 -9.10 -3.93
CA GLY A 119 10.89 -10.37 -3.23
C GLY A 119 10.70 -10.22 -1.71
N LEU A 120 11.30 -9.20 -1.08
CA LEU A 120 11.06 -8.91 0.34
C LEU A 120 9.65 -8.38 0.53
N VAL A 121 9.19 -7.46 -0.32
CA VAL A 121 7.83 -6.91 -0.25
C VAL A 121 6.79 -8.01 -0.40
N ASP A 122 7.00 -8.94 -1.35
CA ASP A 122 6.15 -10.09 -1.59
C ASP A 122 5.98 -10.96 -0.33
N THR A 123 7.11 -11.38 0.25
CA THR A 123 7.16 -12.15 1.51
C THR A 123 6.48 -11.41 2.66
N LEU A 124 6.75 -10.12 2.83
CA LEU A 124 6.15 -9.31 3.89
C LEU A 124 4.62 -9.27 3.77
N LEU A 125 4.11 -9.10 2.55
CA LEU A 125 2.68 -9.07 2.28
C LEU A 125 2.03 -10.46 2.45
N ASP A 126 2.74 -11.54 2.11
CA ASP A 126 2.23 -12.92 2.27
C ASP A 126 2.12 -13.30 3.74
N VAL A 127 3.13 -12.94 4.54
CA VAL A 127 3.10 -13.18 5.98
C VAL A 127 2.08 -12.27 6.66
N ALA A 128 1.93 -11.01 6.24
CA ALA A 128 0.91 -10.11 6.78
C ALA A 128 -0.52 -10.62 6.51
N ALA A 129 -0.76 -11.22 5.33
CA ALA A 129 -2.07 -11.77 4.97
C ALA A 129 -2.35 -13.13 5.64
N SER A 130 -1.37 -14.04 5.69
CA SER A 130 -1.52 -15.38 6.26
C SER A 130 -1.41 -15.40 7.79
N GLY A 131 -0.63 -14.47 8.36
CA GLY A 131 -0.30 -14.41 9.77
C GLY A 131 0.72 -15.46 10.23
N VAL A 132 1.35 -16.20 9.31
CA VAL A 132 2.32 -17.25 9.59
C VAL A 132 3.55 -17.03 8.73
N ASN A 133 4.73 -17.05 9.36
CA ASN A 133 6.01 -17.01 8.66
C ASN A 133 6.55 -18.43 8.53
N VAL A 134 6.92 -18.82 7.30
CA VAL A 134 7.48 -20.14 6.99
C VAL A 134 8.89 -19.94 6.46
N VAL A 135 9.86 -20.60 7.09
CA VAL A 135 11.27 -20.55 6.73
C VAL A 135 11.70 -21.93 6.28
N GLU A 136 12.09 -22.04 5.01
CA GLU A 136 12.51 -23.31 4.39
C GLU A 136 13.96 -23.23 3.95
N ARG A 137 14.82 -24.13 4.46
CA ARG A 137 16.21 -24.30 4.00
C ARG A 137 16.68 -25.74 4.12
N ASP A 138 17.43 -26.18 3.11
CA ASP A 138 18.12 -27.47 3.06
C ASP A 138 17.22 -28.67 3.43
N GLY A 139 15.95 -28.62 3.02
CA GLY A 139 14.95 -29.67 3.27
C GLY A 139 14.27 -29.62 4.64
N VAL A 140 14.53 -28.58 5.44
CA VAL A 140 13.86 -28.33 6.72
C VAL A 140 12.93 -27.13 6.60
N SER A 141 11.68 -27.30 7.01
CA SER A 141 10.67 -26.23 7.08
C SER A 141 10.35 -25.92 8.54
N HIS A 142 10.39 -24.65 8.90
CA HIS A 142 10.01 -24.15 10.22
C HIS A 142 8.97 -23.06 10.07
N ALA A 143 7.83 -23.20 10.75
CA ALA A 143 6.76 -22.22 10.73
C ALA A 143 6.53 -21.64 12.13
N HIS A 144 6.27 -20.34 12.20
CA HIS A 144 5.87 -19.68 13.43
C HIS A 144 4.81 -18.60 13.17
N ASP A 145 4.01 -18.30 14.17
CA ASP A 145 3.02 -17.23 14.04
C ASP A 145 3.71 -15.86 13.88
N ALA A 146 3.20 -15.03 12.99
CA ALA A 146 3.69 -13.69 12.69
C ALA A 146 2.51 -12.76 12.37
N ARG A 147 1.61 -12.59 13.35
CA ARG A 147 0.42 -11.73 13.20
C ARG A 147 0.77 -10.30 13.62
N PHE A 148 1.10 -9.45 12.67
CA PHE A 148 1.48 -8.06 12.92
C PHE A 148 0.69 -7.10 12.05
N VAL A 149 0.65 -5.82 12.44
CA VAL A 149 0.12 -4.76 11.60
C VAL A 149 1.25 -4.25 10.70
N LEU A 150 1.13 -4.45 9.39
CA LEU A 150 2.08 -3.90 8.42
C LEU A 150 1.72 -2.45 8.12
N VAL A 151 2.68 -1.54 8.29
CA VAL A 151 2.56 -0.13 7.89
C VAL A 151 3.71 0.21 6.96
N GLY A 152 3.41 0.38 5.69
CA GLY A 152 4.36 0.83 4.67
C GLY A 152 4.17 2.31 4.38
N THR A 153 5.25 3.06 4.23
CA THR A 153 5.19 4.43 3.70
C THR A 153 5.78 4.46 2.30
N MET A 154 5.28 5.37 1.46
CA MET A 154 5.93 5.67 0.18
C MET A 154 6.02 7.18 -0.03
N ASN A 155 6.99 7.58 -0.83
CA ASN A 155 7.07 8.91 -1.44
C ASN A 155 6.95 8.75 -2.97
N PRO A 156 5.87 9.22 -3.61
CA PRO A 156 5.71 9.10 -5.07
C PRO A 156 6.86 9.72 -5.87
N GLU A 157 7.55 10.72 -5.31
CA GLU A 157 8.71 11.36 -5.95
C GLU A 157 9.93 10.43 -6.06
N GLU A 158 10.01 9.38 -5.25
CA GLU A 158 11.14 8.44 -5.19
C GLU A 158 10.87 7.14 -5.98
N GLY A 159 9.75 7.08 -6.69
CA GLY A 159 9.35 5.96 -7.52
C GLY A 159 8.04 5.31 -7.08
N GLU A 160 7.43 4.58 -8.00
CA GLU A 160 6.16 3.88 -7.78
C GLU A 160 6.40 2.39 -7.49
N LEU A 161 5.54 1.83 -6.64
CA LEU A 161 5.45 0.38 -6.45
C LEU A 161 4.77 -0.26 -7.64
N ARG A 162 5.18 -1.50 -7.96
CA ARG A 162 4.51 -2.28 -9.01
C ARG A 162 3.01 -2.42 -8.70
N PRO A 163 2.11 -2.28 -9.70
CA PRO A 163 0.67 -2.40 -9.49
C PRO A 163 0.25 -3.70 -8.79
N GLN A 164 0.95 -4.81 -9.05
CA GLN A 164 0.67 -6.10 -8.42
C GLN A 164 0.94 -6.10 -6.92
N LEU A 165 1.96 -5.37 -6.46
CA LEU A 165 2.29 -5.22 -5.04
C LEU A 165 1.38 -4.20 -4.37
N LEU A 166 1.02 -3.13 -5.08
CA LEU A 166 0.03 -2.14 -4.62
C LEU A 166 -1.30 -2.83 -4.30
N ASP A 167 -1.83 -3.64 -5.23
CA ASP A 167 -3.11 -4.32 -5.05
C ASP A 167 -3.13 -5.27 -3.82
N ARG A 168 -1.98 -5.80 -3.43
CA ARG A 168 -1.82 -6.66 -2.25
C ARG A 168 -1.93 -5.90 -0.92
N PHE A 169 -1.73 -4.57 -0.91
CA PHE A 169 -2.02 -3.78 0.27
C PHE A 169 -3.53 -3.68 0.51
N GLY A 170 -3.94 -3.79 1.77
CA GLY A 170 -5.34 -3.69 2.16
C GLY A 170 -5.91 -2.29 1.96
N LEU A 171 -5.26 -1.33 2.62
CA LEU A 171 -5.70 0.06 2.70
C LEU A 171 -4.59 0.99 2.20
N MET A 172 -4.94 2.01 1.43
CA MET A 172 -4.07 3.12 1.09
C MET A 172 -4.64 4.43 1.64
N VAL A 173 -3.79 5.22 2.28
CA VAL A 173 -4.11 6.59 2.69
C VAL A 173 -3.08 7.52 2.08
N GLU A 174 -3.56 8.60 1.48
CA GLU A 174 -2.72 9.69 0.99
C GLU A 174 -2.77 10.84 1.99
N LEU A 175 -1.59 11.25 2.44
CA LEU A 175 -1.42 12.42 3.29
C LEU A 175 -0.96 13.59 2.45
N GLU A 176 -1.67 14.68 2.57
CA GLU A 176 -1.27 15.96 2.00
C GLU A 176 -0.58 16.81 3.06
N ASN A 177 0.17 17.82 2.61
CA ASN A 177 0.66 18.84 3.52
C ASN A 177 -0.52 19.58 4.13
N CYS A 178 -0.54 19.71 5.46
CA CYS A 178 -1.54 20.54 6.12
C CYS A 178 -1.30 22.00 5.72
N PHE A 179 -2.19 22.58 4.92
CA PHE A 179 -2.12 23.99 4.51
C PHE A 179 -2.93 24.91 5.42
N ASP A 180 -3.79 24.37 6.29
CA ASP A 180 -4.50 25.15 7.29
C ASP A 180 -3.59 25.60 8.44
N ALA A 181 -3.47 26.91 8.61
CA ALA A 181 -2.64 27.51 9.65
C ALA A 181 -3.09 27.12 11.07
N ALA A 182 -4.40 26.95 11.30
CA ALA A 182 -4.93 26.61 12.62
C ALA A 182 -4.53 25.17 13.01
N GLN A 183 -4.76 24.20 12.11
CA GLN A 183 -4.32 22.82 12.29
C GLN A 183 -2.79 22.71 12.43
N ARG A 184 -2.01 23.37 11.57
CA ARG A 184 -0.54 23.38 11.69
C ARG A 184 -0.09 23.89 13.06
N ALA A 185 -0.68 24.97 13.55
CA ALA A 185 -0.35 25.53 14.85
C ALA A 185 -0.70 24.55 15.99
N GLN A 186 -1.80 23.81 15.88
CA GLN A 186 -2.17 22.78 16.85
C GLN A 186 -1.16 21.63 16.87
N ILE A 187 -0.76 21.12 15.70
CA ILE A 187 0.25 20.06 15.57
C ILE A 187 1.58 20.49 16.21
N VAL A 188 2.06 21.70 15.89
CA VAL A 188 3.31 22.23 16.45
C VAL A 188 3.20 22.43 17.97
N LYS A 189 2.09 22.99 18.46
CA LYS A 189 1.85 23.17 19.91
C LYS A 189 1.82 21.84 20.65
N ALA A 190 1.13 20.84 20.10
CA ALA A 190 1.07 19.50 20.69
C ALA A 190 2.46 18.86 20.73
N ARG A 191 3.25 19.00 19.65
CA ARG A 191 4.62 18.49 19.60
C ARG A 191 5.54 19.17 20.61
N LEU A 192 5.51 20.49 20.69
CA LEU A 192 6.32 21.25 21.65
C LEU A 192 5.94 20.95 23.11
N ALA A 193 4.64 20.79 23.38
CA ALA A 193 4.17 20.39 24.71
C ALA A 193 4.69 19.00 25.11
N PHE A 194 4.71 18.06 24.15
CA PHE A 194 5.28 16.73 24.37
C PHE A 194 6.81 16.78 24.55
N ASP A 195 7.53 17.56 23.75
CA ASP A 195 8.99 17.66 23.85
C ASP A 195 9.44 18.36 25.15
N GLY A 196 8.62 19.27 25.68
CA GLY A 196 8.91 19.98 26.95
C GLY A 196 8.74 19.11 28.19
N ASP A 197 7.69 18.30 28.26
CA ASP A 197 7.45 17.35 29.34
C ASP A 197 6.65 16.12 28.83
N PRO A 198 7.35 15.08 28.35
CA PRO A 198 6.70 13.90 27.78
C PRO A 198 5.83 13.16 28.78
N ASP A 199 6.23 13.10 30.06
CA ASP A 199 5.53 12.33 31.08
C ASP A 199 4.22 13.01 31.48
N ALA A 200 4.25 14.33 31.71
CA ALA A 200 3.04 15.10 31.98
C ALA A 200 2.09 15.11 30.78
N PHE A 201 2.62 15.20 29.55
CA PHE A 201 1.80 15.12 28.35
C PHE A 201 1.11 13.76 28.23
N ARG A 202 1.83 12.65 28.41
CA ARG A 202 1.25 11.29 28.40
C ARG A 202 0.22 11.12 29.51
N ALA A 203 0.46 11.64 30.70
CA ALA A 203 -0.49 11.59 31.81
C ALA A 203 -1.83 12.27 31.45
N ARG A 204 -1.79 13.42 30.75
CA ARG A 204 -3.02 14.11 30.29
C ARG A 204 -3.83 13.31 29.26
N HIS A 205 -3.16 12.47 28.47
CA HIS A 205 -3.80 11.67 27.42
C HIS A 205 -4.04 10.21 27.83
N ALA A 206 -3.62 9.79 29.03
CA ALA A 206 -3.65 8.40 29.47
C ALA A 206 -5.06 7.79 29.45
N ASP A 207 -6.08 8.56 29.84
CA ASP A 207 -7.47 8.08 29.85
C ASP A 207 -8.00 7.83 28.44
N ALA A 208 -7.77 8.77 27.52
CA ALA A 208 -8.15 8.63 26.11
C ALA A 208 -7.42 7.46 25.46
N GLN A 209 -6.14 7.26 25.80
CA GLN A 209 -5.32 6.17 25.29
C GLN A 209 -5.80 4.80 25.77
N ARG A 210 -6.14 4.68 27.06
CA ARG A 210 -6.73 3.47 27.65
C ARG A 210 -8.08 3.15 27.02
N ALA A 211 -8.95 4.15 26.89
CA ALA A 211 -10.26 3.98 26.26
C ALA A 211 -10.13 3.48 24.81
N LEU A 212 -9.15 4.01 24.05
CA LEU A 212 -8.91 3.56 22.68
C LEU A 212 -8.38 2.12 22.62
N ALA A 213 -7.44 1.75 23.49
CA ALA A 213 -6.95 0.36 23.58
C ALA A 213 -8.06 -0.62 23.97
N GLU A 214 -8.96 -0.23 24.90
CA GLU A 214 -10.14 -1.01 25.26
C GLU A 214 -11.12 -1.16 24.10
N ARG A 215 -11.36 -0.09 23.35
CA ARG A 215 -12.18 -0.13 22.12
C ARG A 215 -11.61 -1.09 21.09
N ILE A 216 -10.30 -1.06 20.83
CA ILE A 216 -9.64 -1.99 19.90
C ILE A 216 -9.81 -3.44 20.40
N ARG A 217 -9.61 -3.69 21.70
CA ARG A 217 -9.77 -5.03 22.29
C ARG A 217 -11.20 -5.55 22.15
N ALA A 218 -12.19 -4.71 22.46
CA ALA A 218 -13.60 -5.06 22.33
C ALA A 218 -13.99 -5.29 20.87
N ALA A 219 -13.50 -4.46 19.94
CA ALA A 219 -13.75 -4.61 18.52
C ALA A 219 -13.18 -5.94 17.97
N ARG A 220 -11.94 -6.30 18.35
CA ARG A 220 -11.31 -7.59 17.99
C ARG A 220 -12.15 -8.79 18.44
N GLN A 221 -12.74 -8.74 19.63
CA GLN A 221 -13.58 -9.81 20.16
C GLN A 221 -14.94 -9.93 19.44
N ARG A 222 -15.48 -8.81 18.96
CA ARG A 222 -16.78 -8.76 18.27
C ARG A 222 -16.68 -9.04 16.77
N LEU A 223 -15.49 -8.99 16.19
CA LEU A 223 -15.29 -9.05 14.74
C LEU A 223 -15.92 -10.30 14.10
N ALA A 224 -15.80 -11.47 14.76
CA ALA A 224 -16.36 -12.73 14.24
C ALA A 224 -17.88 -12.86 14.42
N ALA A 225 -18.50 -12.00 15.23
CA ALA A 225 -19.95 -12.02 15.49
C ALA A 225 -20.74 -11.08 14.57
N LEU A 226 -20.06 -10.26 13.77
CA LEU A 226 -20.68 -9.35 12.83
C LEU A 226 -20.79 -10.01 11.46
N ASP A 227 -22.02 -10.32 11.08
CA ASP A 227 -22.37 -10.85 9.76
C ASP A 227 -22.62 -9.72 8.75
N PHE A 228 -22.64 -10.10 7.47
CA PHE A 228 -22.92 -9.21 6.35
C PHE A 228 -24.32 -9.50 5.82
N ASP A 229 -25.08 -8.45 5.53
CA ASP A 229 -26.35 -8.58 4.82
C ASP A 229 -26.15 -8.50 3.30
N ASP A 230 -27.18 -8.90 2.56
CA ASP A 230 -27.16 -8.89 1.09
C ASP A 230 -26.98 -7.47 0.53
N ALA A 231 -27.45 -6.44 1.25
CA ALA A 231 -27.33 -5.04 0.84
C ALA A 231 -25.87 -4.54 0.90
N VAL A 232 -25.12 -4.95 1.93
CA VAL A 232 -23.68 -4.70 2.07
C VAL A 232 -22.91 -5.39 0.96
N HIS A 233 -23.20 -6.67 0.68
CA HIS A 233 -22.59 -7.40 -0.43
C HIS A 233 -22.85 -6.73 -1.78
N ALA A 234 -24.12 -6.40 -2.07
CA ALA A 234 -24.51 -5.72 -3.30
C ALA A 234 -23.82 -4.36 -3.45
N ARG A 235 -23.69 -3.59 -2.36
CA ARG A 235 -23.00 -2.29 -2.40
C ARG A 235 -21.51 -2.45 -2.69
N VAL A 236 -20.84 -3.38 -2.02
CA VAL A 236 -19.40 -3.65 -2.23
C VAL A 236 -19.15 -4.01 -3.68
N SER A 237 -19.91 -4.96 -4.24
CA SER A 237 -19.74 -5.37 -5.63
C SER A 237 -20.01 -4.22 -6.62
N ALA A 238 -21.02 -3.39 -6.37
CA ALA A 238 -21.27 -2.21 -7.21
C ALA A 238 -20.09 -1.23 -7.19
N LEU A 239 -19.54 -0.92 -6.00
CA LEU A 239 -18.37 -0.03 -5.88
C LEU A 239 -17.11 -0.60 -6.54
N CYS A 240 -16.88 -1.91 -6.43
CA CYS A 240 -15.75 -2.57 -7.09
C CYS A 240 -15.90 -2.56 -8.62
N ILE A 241 -17.10 -2.82 -9.16
CA ILE A 241 -17.39 -2.74 -10.61
C ILE A 241 -17.19 -1.31 -11.11
N ASP A 242 -17.74 -0.31 -10.42
CA ASP A 242 -17.63 1.10 -10.79
C ASP A 242 -16.17 1.59 -10.79
N ALA A 243 -15.35 1.03 -9.90
CA ALA A 243 -13.92 1.32 -9.82
C ALA A 243 -13.06 0.49 -10.79
N ALA A 244 -13.67 -0.39 -11.60
CA ALA A 244 -13.02 -1.27 -12.55
C ALA A 244 -11.86 -2.10 -11.95
N VAL A 245 -12.00 -2.56 -10.70
CA VAL A 245 -10.95 -3.34 -10.03
C VAL A 245 -10.87 -4.77 -10.58
N ASP A 246 -9.66 -5.31 -10.66
CA ASP A 246 -9.45 -6.69 -11.08
C ASP A 246 -9.61 -7.68 -9.92
N GLY A 247 -10.30 -8.79 -10.18
CA GLY A 247 -10.50 -9.87 -9.21
C GLY A 247 -11.41 -9.48 -8.04
N LEU A 248 -11.35 -10.27 -6.96
CA LEU A 248 -12.26 -10.16 -5.80
C LEU A 248 -11.55 -9.67 -4.53
N ARG A 249 -10.28 -9.26 -4.64
CA ARG A 249 -9.48 -8.84 -3.47
C ARG A 249 -10.05 -7.57 -2.85
N ALA A 250 -10.43 -6.61 -3.69
CA ALA A 250 -11.07 -5.37 -3.26
C ALA A 250 -12.35 -5.66 -2.45
N ASP A 251 -13.20 -6.58 -2.92
CA ASP A 251 -14.46 -6.96 -2.27
C ASP A 251 -14.21 -7.52 -0.87
N LEU A 252 -13.29 -8.49 -0.76
CA LEU A 252 -12.95 -9.13 0.51
C LEU A 252 -12.36 -8.13 1.51
N VAL A 253 -11.46 -7.26 1.05
CA VAL A 253 -10.83 -6.25 1.90
C VAL A 253 -11.86 -5.19 2.33
N MET A 254 -12.76 -4.78 1.44
CA MET A 254 -13.82 -3.81 1.74
C MET A 254 -14.79 -4.34 2.79
N LEU A 255 -15.22 -5.59 2.67
CA LEU A 255 -16.06 -6.26 3.66
C LEU A 255 -15.36 -6.35 5.02
N ARG A 256 -14.10 -6.79 5.05
CA ARG A 256 -13.29 -6.85 6.28
C ARG A 256 -13.14 -5.47 6.92
N ALA A 257 -12.84 -4.44 6.12
CA ALA A 257 -12.66 -3.08 6.60
C ALA A 257 -13.97 -2.50 7.16
N ALA A 258 -15.09 -2.72 6.47
CA ALA A 258 -16.42 -2.29 6.92
C ALA A 258 -16.83 -3.01 8.22
N ARG A 259 -16.51 -4.29 8.37
CA ARG A 259 -16.72 -5.06 9.60
C ARG A 259 -15.85 -4.56 10.75
N ALA A 260 -14.57 -4.28 10.49
CA ALA A 260 -13.67 -3.70 11.48
C ALA A 260 -14.15 -2.31 11.93
N LEU A 261 -14.69 -1.50 11.01
CA LEU A 261 -15.26 -0.18 11.31
C LEU A 261 -16.51 -0.31 12.16
N ALA A 262 -17.45 -1.18 11.77
CA ALA A 262 -18.65 -1.47 12.55
C ALA A 262 -18.31 -1.95 13.98
N ALA A 263 -17.27 -2.80 14.11
CA ALA A 263 -16.78 -3.27 15.41
C ALA A 263 -16.18 -2.13 16.25
N LEU A 264 -15.40 -1.22 15.64
CA LEU A 264 -14.81 -0.05 16.29
C LEU A 264 -15.86 0.95 16.80
N GLU A 265 -16.98 1.05 16.09
CA GLU A 265 -18.13 1.90 16.41
C GLU A 265 -19.15 1.21 17.32
N GLN A 266 -18.88 -0.05 17.69
CA GLN A 266 -19.77 -0.88 18.52
C GLN A 266 -21.17 -1.05 17.92
N ALA A 267 -21.28 -0.98 16.59
CA ALA A 267 -22.52 -1.18 15.87
C ALA A 267 -23.05 -2.62 16.06
N ALA A 268 -24.37 -2.78 15.92
CA ALA A 268 -25.03 -4.09 16.02
C ALA A 268 -24.84 -4.94 14.74
N ALA A 269 -24.69 -4.30 13.59
CA ALA A 269 -24.51 -4.94 12.30
C ALA A 269 -23.61 -4.09 11.38
N VAL A 270 -23.02 -4.72 10.35
CA VAL A 270 -22.35 -4.00 9.27
C VAL A 270 -23.43 -3.34 8.41
N THR A 271 -23.18 -2.11 7.93
CA THR A 271 -24.15 -1.32 7.17
C THR A 271 -23.49 -0.78 5.92
N VAL A 272 -24.30 -0.38 4.94
CA VAL A 272 -23.86 0.29 3.72
C VAL A 272 -23.02 1.55 4.02
N SER A 273 -23.36 2.30 5.08
CA SER A 273 -22.59 3.49 5.48
C SER A 273 -21.16 3.14 5.92
N HIS A 274 -20.95 2.00 6.58
CA HIS A 274 -19.60 1.55 6.93
C HIS A 274 -18.78 1.23 5.67
N VAL A 275 -19.40 0.61 4.66
CA VAL A 275 -18.77 0.32 3.36
C VAL A 275 -18.32 1.60 2.67
N GLU A 276 -19.21 2.59 2.57
CA GLU A 276 -18.91 3.85 1.87
C GLU A 276 -17.76 4.62 2.52
N ARG A 277 -17.65 4.57 3.85
CA ARG A 277 -16.58 5.25 4.61
C ARG A 277 -15.21 4.58 4.51
N VAL A 278 -15.14 3.30 4.15
CA VAL A 278 -13.87 2.59 3.93
C VAL A 278 -13.53 2.46 2.45
N ALA A 279 -14.49 2.66 1.55
CA ALA A 279 -14.34 2.41 0.11
C ALA A 279 -13.16 3.18 -0.51
N ASP A 280 -12.98 4.46 -0.19
CA ASP A 280 -11.87 5.24 -0.76
C ASP A 280 -10.51 4.66 -0.37
N ALA A 281 -10.33 4.31 0.91
CA ALA A 281 -9.08 3.71 1.40
C ALA A 281 -8.79 2.34 0.78
N VAL A 282 -9.82 1.59 0.37
CA VAL A 282 -9.68 0.25 -0.22
C VAL A 282 -9.46 0.31 -1.74
N LEU A 283 -10.08 1.28 -2.42
CA LEU A 283 -10.11 1.35 -3.88
C LEU A 283 -9.05 2.29 -4.45
N ARG A 284 -8.53 3.27 -3.70
CA ARG A 284 -7.64 4.31 -4.23
C ARG A 284 -6.45 3.75 -5.02
N HIS A 285 -5.74 2.76 -4.48
CA HIS A 285 -4.59 2.11 -5.13
C HIS A 285 -4.96 1.03 -6.16
N ARG A 286 -6.25 0.73 -6.30
CA ARG A 286 -6.78 -0.31 -7.20
C ARG A 286 -7.53 0.27 -8.41
N ARG A 287 -7.80 1.58 -8.40
CA ARG A 287 -8.43 2.27 -9.52
C ARG A 287 -7.46 2.32 -10.68
N HIS A 288 -7.86 1.72 -11.80
CA HIS A 288 -7.15 1.93 -13.06
C HIS A 288 -7.44 3.34 -13.56
N ALA A 289 -6.37 4.12 -13.81
CA ALA A 289 -6.48 5.45 -14.38
C ALA A 289 -7.11 5.44 -15.79
N ASP A 290 -7.07 4.29 -16.48
CA ASP A 290 -7.61 4.07 -17.82
C ASP A 290 -8.93 3.29 -17.84
N ALA A 291 -9.85 3.56 -16.90
CA ALA A 291 -11.23 3.13 -17.10
C ALA A 291 -11.81 3.91 -18.29
N PRO A 292 -12.33 3.26 -19.36
CA PRO A 292 -13.00 3.98 -20.42
C PRO A 292 -14.18 4.73 -19.81
N ARG A 293 -14.11 6.06 -19.81
CA ARG A 293 -15.27 6.91 -19.53
C ARG A 293 -16.41 6.37 -20.37
N ALA A 294 -17.46 5.88 -19.72
CA ALA A 294 -18.71 5.58 -20.41
C ALA A 294 -19.05 6.82 -21.24
N PRO A 295 -19.30 6.68 -22.56
CA PRO A 295 -19.65 7.84 -23.37
C PRO A 295 -20.89 8.46 -22.76
N ASP A 296 -20.79 9.73 -22.37
CA ASP A 296 -21.91 10.55 -21.94
C ASP A 296 -23.03 10.34 -22.96
N ALA A 297 -24.11 9.69 -22.53
CA ALA A 297 -25.35 9.62 -23.28
C ALA A 297 -25.92 11.05 -23.30
N SER A 298 -25.42 11.85 -24.23
CA SER A 298 -26.02 13.12 -24.58
C SER A 298 -27.46 12.83 -25.00
N PRO A 299 -28.48 13.45 -24.39
CA PRO A 299 -29.85 13.27 -24.85
C PRO A 299 -29.96 13.93 -26.23
N SER A 300 -30.05 13.11 -27.27
CA SER A 300 -30.46 13.53 -28.60
C SER A 300 -31.86 14.14 -28.50
N ARG A 301 -31.93 15.47 -28.48
CA ARG A 301 -33.17 16.22 -28.67
C ARG A 301 -33.56 16.09 -30.13
N ASP A 302 -34.56 15.26 -30.35
CA ASP A 302 -35.39 15.24 -31.54
C ASP A 302 -36.25 16.51 -31.52
N ASP A 303 -36.05 17.40 -32.49
CA ASP A 303 -37.00 18.46 -32.86
C ASP A 303 -36.89 18.68 -34.37
N GLY A 304 -37.91 18.21 -35.08
CA GLY A 304 -38.04 18.34 -36.53
C GLY A 304 -38.75 19.63 -36.98
N ALA A 305 -38.54 19.94 -38.27
CA ALA A 305 -39.32 20.84 -39.15
C ALA A 305 -39.18 22.37 -38.92
N ARG A 306 -39.05 23.27 -39.91
CA ARG A 306 -39.21 23.24 -41.38
C ARG A 306 -38.68 24.56 -42.02
N ASP A 307 -38.37 24.45 -43.33
CA ASP A 307 -38.50 25.41 -44.44
C ASP A 307 -37.60 26.68 -44.59
N GLY A 308 -36.95 26.79 -45.77
CA GLY A 308 -36.97 28.05 -46.53
C GLY A 308 -35.74 28.51 -47.34
N ARG A 309 -35.61 28.02 -48.60
CA ARG A 309 -35.12 28.72 -49.83
C ARG A 309 -33.64 29.14 -49.99
N ALA A 310 -33.01 28.59 -51.04
CA ALA A 310 -31.92 29.18 -51.84
C ALA A 310 -32.49 30.17 -52.90
N PRO A 311 -31.69 31.01 -53.60
CA PRO A 311 -30.85 30.57 -54.74
C PRO A 311 -29.50 31.35 -54.93
N PRO A 312 -28.68 31.04 -55.97
CA PRO A 312 -27.21 31.21 -55.98
C PRO A 312 -26.62 32.23 -57.00
N ASP A 313 -25.27 32.19 -57.12
CA ASP A 313 -24.38 32.49 -58.29
C ASP A 313 -23.80 33.94 -58.45
N PRO A 314 -22.78 34.19 -59.32
CA PRO A 314 -21.42 33.60 -59.47
C PRO A 314 -20.31 34.68 -59.82
N HIS A 315 -19.14 34.22 -60.31
CA HIS A 315 -17.97 34.94 -60.92
C HIS A 315 -16.79 35.24 -59.98
N SER A 316 -15.49 35.09 -60.32
CA SER A 316 -14.71 34.86 -61.55
C SER A 316 -13.26 34.51 -61.13
N ARG A 317 -12.67 33.37 -61.56
CA ARG A 317 -11.68 33.19 -62.66
C ARG A 317 -10.34 33.98 -62.59
N ARG A 318 -9.23 33.20 -62.60
CA ARG A 318 -8.01 33.28 -63.46
C ARG A 318 -6.95 34.35 -63.12
N ASP A 319 -5.63 34.20 -63.30
CA ASP A 319 -4.69 33.26 -63.97
C ASP A 319 -3.29 33.44 -63.29
N GLU A 320 -2.53 32.38 -62.97
CA GLU A 320 -1.38 31.79 -63.69
C GLU A 320 -0.14 32.65 -64.01
N ARG A 321 1.03 32.21 -63.48
CA ARG A 321 2.40 32.07 -64.06
C ARG A 321 3.43 32.09 -62.90
N GLY A 322 4.43 31.20 -62.74
CA GLY A 322 4.89 30.01 -63.45
C GLY A 322 6.28 29.58 -62.93
N GLY A 323 6.53 28.26 -62.88
CA GLY A 323 7.86 27.58 -62.87
C GLY A 323 8.53 27.36 -61.50
N ALA A 324 9.20 26.24 -61.19
CA ALA A 324 9.42 24.93 -61.81
C ALA A 324 10.16 24.01 -60.78
N HIS A 325 10.17 22.69 -61.05
CA HIS A 325 10.90 21.56 -60.42
C HIS A 325 10.20 20.84 -59.25
N ALA A 326 9.53 19.70 -59.49
CA ALA A 326 10.03 18.29 -59.61
C ALA A 326 10.53 17.75 -58.26
N ALA A 327 10.16 16.60 -57.69
CA ALA A 327 9.31 15.41 -57.94
C ALA A 327 8.93 14.90 -56.52
N GLY A 328 7.83 14.23 -56.16
CA GLY A 328 7.09 13.13 -56.78
C GLY A 328 7.08 11.95 -55.77
N GLY A 329 5.91 11.63 -55.19
CA GLY A 329 5.65 10.39 -54.43
C GLY A 329 5.41 10.60 -52.91
N ALA A 330 4.18 10.88 -52.48
CA ALA A 330 3.13 9.92 -52.12
C ALA A 330 3.34 9.26 -50.73
N ALA A 331 2.59 9.76 -49.74
CA ALA A 331 2.25 9.05 -48.52
C ALA A 331 1.09 8.05 -48.81
N PRO A 332 0.89 7.05 -47.94
CA PRO A 332 -0.06 7.32 -46.85
C PRO A 332 0.43 6.82 -45.48
N SER A 333 -0.04 7.51 -44.44
CA SER A 333 0.00 7.08 -43.04
C SER A 333 -0.64 5.68 -42.86
N PRO A 334 -0.26 4.95 -41.80
CA PRO A 334 -1.08 5.10 -40.60
C PRO A 334 -0.29 5.05 -39.28
N ASP A 335 -0.99 5.51 -38.24
CA ASP A 335 -0.72 5.34 -36.82
C ASP A 335 -0.15 3.97 -36.45
N GLY A 336 0.81 3.97 -35.53
CA GLY A 336 1.25 2.76 -34.85
C GLY A 336 2.69 2.84 -34.36
N ASP A 337 2.82 2.78 -33.04
CA ASP A 337 3.87 2.07 -32.34
C ASP A 337 5.08 2.89 -31.83
N TRP A 338 5.17 2.90 -30.50
CA TRP A 338 6.23 3.49 -29.72
C TRP A 338 7.52 2.72 -29.94
N GLY A 339 8.48 3.32 -30.66
CA GLY A 339 9.91 3.09 -30.44
C GLY A 339 10.42 1.64 -30.44
N TYR A 340 9.88 0.76 -31.29
CA TYR A 340 10.45 -0.58 -31.47
C TYR A 340 11.62 -0.51 -32.47
N LEU A 341 12.86 -0.60 -31.96
CA LEU A 341 14.02 -0.91 -32.80
C LEU A 341 14.06 -2.44 -33.02
N PRO A 342 14.06 -2.92 -34.28
CA PRO A 342 14.21 -4.35 -34.52
C PRO A 342 15.59 -4.82 -34.04
N PRO A 343 15.70 -6.05 -33.49
CA PRO A 343 16.97 -6.57 -33.00
C PRO A 343 17.97 -6.72 -34.16
N GLU A 344 19.12 -6.06 -34.03
CA GLU A 344 20.26 -6.32 -34.92
C GLU A 344 20.92 -7.65 -34.55
N PRO A 345 21.03 -8.62 -35.48
CA PRO A 345 21.77 -9.84 -35.22
C PRO A 345 23.27 -9.55 -35.15
N ALA A 346 23.85 -9.64 -33.96
CA ALA A 346 25.30 -9.63 -33.77
C ALA A 346 25.91 -10.96 -34.23
N GLY A 347 26.93 -10.89 -35.11
CA GLY A 347 27.64 -12.07 -35.59
C GLY A 347 28.36 -12.82 -34.46
N LEU A 348 28.20 -14.14 -34.42
CA LEU A 348 28.96 -15.01 -33.53
C LEU A 348 30.41 -15.09 -34.01
N HIS A 349 31.36 -14.66 -33.18
CA HIS A 349 32.78 -14.88 -33.41
C HIS A 349 33.19 -16.27 -32.93
N ASP A 350 33.88 -17.01 -33.80
CA ASP A 350 34.36 -18.35 -33.51
C ASP A 350 35.52 -18.28 -32.49
N VAL A 351 35.32 -18.85 -31.30
CA VAL A 351 36.33 -18.88 -30.23
C VAL A 351 37.18 -20.14 -30.41
N LYS A 352 38.51 -19.98 -30.45
CA LYS A 352 39.46 -21.11 -30.56
C LYS A 352 39.16 -22.18 -29.51
N GLY A 353 39.05 -23.43 -29.97
CA GLY A 353 38.65 -24.59 -29.18
C GLY A 353 39.46 -24.77 -27.90
N VAL A 354 38.74 -24.97 -26.79
CA VAL A 354 39.31 -25.21 -25.46
C VAL A 354 39.69 -26.68 -25.32
N VAL A 355 40.91 -26.94 -24.86
CA VAL A 355 41.40 -28.30 -24.56
C VAL A 355 40.63 -28.85 -23.35
N PRO A 356 39.98 -30.03 -23.43
CA PRO A 356 39.28 -30.61 -22.28
C PRO A 356 40.28 -31.03 -21.19
N LEU A 357 40.02 -30.63 -19.94
CA LEU A 357 40.74 -31.11 -18.77
C LEU A 357 40.46 -32.60 -18.56
N PRO A 358 41.49 -33.45 -18.32
CA PRO A 358 41.27 -34.87 -18.11
C PRO A 358 40.55 -35.11 -16.78
N LEU A 359 39.47 -35.89 -16.85
CA LEU A 359 38.77 -36.43 -15.68
C LEU A 359 39.75 -37.28 -14.86
N LYS A 360 40.03 -36.86 -13.62
CA LYS A 360 40.75 -37.69 -12.65
C LYS A 360 39.95 -38.97 -12.41
N LYS A 361 40.56 -40.13 -12.68
CA LYS A 361 40.02 -41.45 -12.35
C LYS A 361 40.16 -41.72 -10.85
N ARG A 362 39.01 -42.07 -10.26
CA ARG A 362 38.74 -42.74 -8.97
C ARG A 362 39.01 -41.97 -7.69
#